data_AF-A0A7S1T4T4-F1
#
_entry.id   AF-A0A7S1T4T4-F1
#
_cell.length_a   1.000
_cell.length_b   1.000
_cell.length_c   1.000
_cell.angle_alpha   90.00
_cell.angle_beta   90.00
_cell.angle_gamma   90.00
#
_symmetry.space_group_name_H-M   'P 1'
#
loop_
_entity.id
_entity.type
_entity.pdbx_description
1 polymer ?
#
loop_
_entity_poly.entity_id
_entity_poly.type
_entity_poly.pdbx_seq_one_letter_code
_entity_poly.pdbx_strand_id
1 'polypeptide(L)'
;GLPTVDGAPPISPFVIVVSLAGQVLSTLLAPRENTAGLRMDYPPSDDGSDASYNEAALVTEIKEYAEEVSQDPSMLIGHLKMNTSNLSDERAASILVKAIIDVSDDAESSLADQIDEQSADLLFFTQTYAKSSTDKSNAEALLLVAFEQLFVENPAKQGDATAVLNALYEHEVVTDEDAIIEWCTNLESAVGLDVDKKDAKRFREAIKEFSDRFVDSDTDDDAED
;
A
#
# COMPACT_ATOMS: atom_id res chain seq x y z
N GLY A 1 -20.28 12.39 60.95
CA GLY A 1 -19.24 11.35 61.06
C GLY A 1 -18.81 10.99 59.67
N LEU A 2 -17.51 11.16 59.39
CA LEU A 2 -16.75 10.84 58.18
C LEU A 2 -16.89 9.36 57.71
N PRO A 3 -16.39 8.96 56.52
CA PRO A 3 -15.49 9.69 55.62
C PRO A 3 -15.87 9.74 54.13
N THR A 4 -15.37 10.78 53.49
CA THR A 4 -15.06 10.93 52.07
C THR A 4 -13.77 10.18 51.72
N VAL A 5 -13.72 9.56 50.53
CA VAL A 5 -12.47 9.16 49.86
C VAL A 5 -12.35 9.95 48.58
N ASP A 6 -11.34 10.81 48.56
CA ASP A 6 -10.80 11.54 47.42
C ASP A 6 -10.13 10.59 46.42
N GLY A 7 -10.15 10.94 45.14
CA GLY A 7 -9.16 10.46 44.16
C GLY A 7 -9.72 9.67 42.98
N ALA A 8 -10.43 10.34 42.06
CA ALA A 8 -10.53 9.88 40.67
C ALA A 8 -10.31 11.10 39.74
N PRO A 9 -9.32 11.06 38.83
CA PRO A 9 -9.13 12.13 37.85
C PRO A 9 -10.29 12.16 36.82
N PRO A 10 -10.55 13.32 36.18
CA PRO A 10 -11.60 13.43 35.18
C PRO A 10 -11.30 12.57 33.96
N ILE A 11 -12.27 11.75 33.56
CA ILE A 11 -12.20 10.90 32.38
C ILE A 11 -12.25 11.80 31.14
N SER A 12 -11.14 11.86 30.40
CA SER A 12 -11.05 12.48 29.08
C SER A 12 -11.92 11.71 28.07
N PRO A 13 -12.64 12.37 27.16
CA PRO A 13 -13.56 11.70 26.24
C PRO A 13 -12.85 11.31 24.94
N PHE A 14 -11.85 10.44 24.97
CA PHE A 14 -11.36 9.74 23.77
C PHE A 14 -10.73 8.41 24.20
N VAL A 15 -11.57 7.38 24.28
CA VAL A 15 -11.12 5.99 24.32
C VAL A 15 -12.03 5.22 23.37
N ILE A 16 -11.60 5.09 22.10
CA ILE A 16 -12.10 4.02 21.23
C ILE A 16 -11.30 2.78 21.64
N VAL A 17 -11.89 1.97 22.51
CA VAL A 17 -11.40 0.60 22.74
C VAL A 17 -11.80 -0.21 21.51
N VAL A 18 -10.84 -0.41 20.61
CA VAL A 18 -10.90 -1.53 19.66
C VAL A 18 -10.62 -2.79 20.46
N SER A 19 -11.63 -3.62 20.67
CA SER A 19 -11.40 -4.99 21.13
C SER A 19 -12.49 -5.94 20.65
N LEU A 20 -12.00 -7.04 20.09
CA LEU A 20 -12.64 -8.31 19.77
C LEU A 20 -13.45 -8.30 18.48
N ALA A 21 -12.85 -8.68 17.33
CA ALA A 21 -12.36 -10.03 17.06
C ALA A 21 -13.38 -11.09 17.52
N GLY A 22 -14.43 -11.26 16.72
CA GLY A 22 -15.45 -12.28 16.92
C GLY A 22 -16.81 -11.79 16.44
N GLN A 23 -17.33 -12.42 15.39
CA GLN A 23 -18.69 -12.28 14.83
C GLN A 23 -18.90 -11.28 13.67
N VAL A 24 -18.16 -11.42 12.57
CA VAL A 24 -18.77 -11.32 11.22
C VAL A 24 -18.08 -12.29 10.23
N LEU A 25 -17.82 -13.54 10.65
CA LEU A 25 -17.21 -14.57 9.76
C LEU A 25 -18.17 -15.72 9.45
N SER A 26 -19.46 -15.45 9.23
CA SER A 26 -20.43 -16.53 8.93
C SER A 26 -21.51 -16.20 7.89
N THR A 27 -21.36 -15.14 7.09
CA THR A 27 -22.34 -14.82 6.03
C THR A 27 -21.77 -14.73 4.61
N LEU A 28 -20.47 -14.95 4.41
CA LEU A 28 -19.84 -14.94 3.07
C LEU A 28 -19.77 -16.32 2.37
N LEU A 29 -20.49 -17.32 2.89
CA LEU A 29 -20.72 -18.62 2.22
C LEU A 29 -22.21 -18.78 1.88
N ALA A 30 -22.80 -17.79 1.21
CA ALA A 30 -24.02 -18.00 0.46
C ALA A 30 -23.66 -18.17 -1.01
N PRO A 31 -23.98 -19.31 -1.65
CA PRO A 31 -23.89 -19.39 -3.09
C PRO A 31 -25.00 -18.53 -3.66
N ARG A 32 -24.66 -17.37 -4.26
CA ARG A 32 -25.60 -16.65 -5.11
C ARG A 32 -25.12 -16.68 -6.54
N GLU A 33 -25.99 -17.25 -7.35
CA GLU A 33 -25.93 -17.42 -8.78
C GLU A 33 -25.89 -16.06 -9.50
N ASN A 34 -25.14 -16.03 -10.62
CA ASN A 34 -25.24 -15.12 -11.75
C ASN A 34 -25.10 -13.61 -11.51
N THR A 35 -23.87 -13.13 -11.71
CA THR A 35 -23.60 -12.02 -12.64
C THR A 35 -22.78 -12.55 -13.80
N ALA A 36 -23.47 -12.88 -14.89
CA ALA A 36 -22.85 -13.19 -16.16
C ALA A 36 -22.39 -11.88 -16.84
N GLY A 37 -21.12 -11.85 -17.27
CA GLY A 37 -20.48 -10.80 -18.08
C GLY A 37 -19.68 -9.81 -17.22
N LEU A 38 -18.35 -9.73 -17.25
CA LEU A 38 -17.37 -10.11 -18.27
C LEU A 38 -16.31 -11.07 -17.69
N ARG A 39 -16.30 -12.31 -18.15
CA ARG A 39 -15.05 -13.08 -18.26
C ARG A 39 -14.68 -13.02 -19.73
N MET A 40 -13.61 -12.30 -20.07
CA MET A 40 -12.93 -12.62 -21.32
C MET A 40 -12.24 -13.96 -21.09
N ASP A 41 -12.88 -15.03 -21.58
CA ASP A 41 -12.19 -16.29 -21.79
C ASP A 41 -11.11 -16.03 -22.86
N TYR A 42 -9.88 -15.77 -22.42
CA TYR A 42 -8.73 -15.81 -23.30
C TYR A 42 -8.64 -17.24 -23.85
N PRO A 43 -8.63 -17.44 -25.18
CA PRO A 43 -8.39 -18.76 -25.72
C PRO A 43 -7.00 -19.24 -25.28
N PRO A 44 -6.85 -20.49 -24.84
CA PRO A 44 -5.52 -21.03 -24.58
C PRO A 44 -4.75 -21.05 -25.91
N SER A 45 -3.68 -20.26 -26.00
CA SER A 45 -2.73 -20.31 -27.11
C SER A 45 -2.00 -21.66 -27.06
N ASP A 46 -2.43 -22.58 -27.93
CA ASP A 46 -1.89 -23.95 -28.06
C ASP A 46 -0.60 -23.95 -28.92
N ASP A 47 0.34 -23.05 -28.60
CA ASP A 47 1.61 -22.94 -29.31
C ASP A 47 2.84 -22.72 -28.42
N GLY A 48 2.78 -23.08 -27.13
CA GLY A 48 3.97 -23.11 -26.27
C GLY A 48 4.77 -21.80 -26.20
N SER A 49 4.18 -20.69 -26.62
CA SER A 49 4.68 -19.34 -26.40
C SER A 49 4.09 -18.84 -25.10
N ASP A 50 4.92 -18.28 -24.22
CA ASP A 50 4.49 -17.60 -23.01
C ASP A 50 3.25 -16.76 -23.33
N ALA A 51 2.13 -17.02 -22.65
CA ALA A 51 1.05 -16.06 -22.57
C ALA A 51 1.64 -14.81 -21.93
N SER A 52 2.12 -13.89 -22.77
CA SER A 52 2.90 -12.75 -22.32
C SER A 52 1.99 -11.93 -21.44
N TYR A 53 2.25 -12.01 -20.14
CA TYR A 53 1.65 -11.16 -19.12
C TYR A 53 1.69 -9.71 -19.61
N ASN A 54 0.51 -9.10 -19.76
CA ASN A 54 0.38 -7.71 -20.16
C ASN A 54 -0.02 -6.87 -18.96
N GLU A 55 0.98 -6.41 -18.20
CA GLU A 55 0.79 -5.56 -17.02
C GLU A 55 -0.06 -4.34 -17.33
N ALA A 56 0.15 -3.69 -18.48
CA ALA A 56 -0.57 -2.48 -18.85
C ALA A 56 -2.09 -2.73 -18.98
N ALA A 57 -2.49 -3.88 -19.54
CA ALA A 57 -3.90 -4.24 -19.65
C ALA A 57 -4.54 -4.47 -18.27
N LEU A 58 -3.82 -5.14 -17.35
CA LEU A 58 -4.30 -5.35 -15.98
C LEU A 58 -4.38 -4.04 -15.21
N VAL A 59 -3.38 -3.16 -15.33
CA VAL A 59 -3.42 -1.82 -14.72
C VAL A 59 -4.64 -1.04 -15.20
N THR A 60 -4.94 -1.06 -16.50
CA THR A 60 -6.15 -0.43 -17.05
C THR A 60 -7.42 -1.05 -16.49
N GLU A 61 -7.54 -2.39 -16.45
CA GLU A 61 -8.70 -3.09 -15.89
C GLU A 61 -8.93 -2.72 -14.42
N ILE A 62 -7.88 -2.73 -13.60
CA ILE A 62 -7.97 -2.37 -12.17
C ILE A 62 -8.32 -0.89 -12.00
N LYS A 63 -7.79 0.01 -12.85
CA LYS A 63 -8.12 1.45 -12.82
C LYS A 63 -9.60 1.68 -13.15
N GLU A 64 -10.09 1.09 -14.24
CA GLU A 64 -11.51 1.18 -14.63
C GLU A 64 -12.41 0.62 -13.52
N TYR A 65 -12.02 -0.50 -12.90
CA TYR A 65 -12.77 -1.05 -11.77
C TYR A 65 -12.79 -0.11 -10.57
N ALA A 66 -11.64 0.49 -10.20
CA ALA A 66 -11.54 1.44 -9.09
C ALA A 66 -12.47 2.66 -9.30
N GLU A 67 -12.53 3.18 -10.53
CA GLU A 67 -13.43 4.27 -10.91
C GLU A 67 -14.92 3.87 -10.81
N GLU A 68 -15.26 2.61 -11.11
CA GLU A 68 -16.63 2.09 -11.05
C GLU A 68 -17.11 1.78 -9.63
N VAL A 69 -16.27 1.18 -8.78
CA VAL A 69 -16.68 0.80 -7.41
C VAL A 69 -16.56 1.94 -6.40
N SER A 70 -15.92 3.05 -6.79
CA SER A 70 -15.87 4.41 -6.24
C SER A 70 -15.66 4.62 -4.72
N GLN A 71 -15.98 3.71 -3.80
CA GLN A 71 -15.92 3.93 -2.35
C GLN A 71 -15.78 2.66 -1.49
N ASP A 72 -15.49 1.48 -2.07
CA ASP A 72 -15.30 0.25 -1.29
C ASP A 72 -13.92 -0.39 -1.53
N PRO A 73 -12.95 -0.09 -0.65
CA PRO A 73 -11.62 -0.70 -0.70
C PRO A 73 -11.62 -2.23 -0.71
N SER A 74 -12.62 -2.85 -0.10
CA SER A 74 -12.69 -4.32 -0.05
C SER A 74 -13.00 -4.94 -1.41
N MET A 75 -13.80 -4.24 -2.23
CA MET A 75 -14.11 -4.68 -3.58
C MET A 75 -12.90 -4.53 -4.50
N LEU A 76 -12.23 -3.37 -4.47
CA LEU A 76 -11.02 -3.13 -5.27
C LEU A 76 -9.92 -4.14 -4.94
N ILE A 77 -9.61 -4.30 -3.64
CA ILE A 77 -8.56 -5.24 -3.22
C ILE A 77 -8.96 -6.70 -3.48
N GLY A 78 -10.24 -7.04 -3.37
CA GLY A 78 -10.77 -8.34 -3.78
C GLY A 78 -10.57 -8.62 -5.27
N HIS A 79 -10.89 -7.63 -6.13
CA HIS A 79 -10.73 -7.72 -7.57
C HIS A 79 -9.25 -7.84 -7.98
N LEU A 80 -8.38 -7.01 -7.38
CA LEU A 80 -6.93 -7.09 -7.53
C LEU A 80 -6.42 -8.51 -7.21
N LYS A 81 -6.82 -9.11 -6.08
CA LYS A 81 -6.39 -10.47 -5.71
C LYS A 81 -6.81 -11.53 -6.72
N MET A 82 -8.02 -11.43 -7.27
CA MET A 82 -8.50 -12.38 -8.27
C MET A 82 -7.66 -12.30 -9.56
N ASN A 83 -7.38 -11.08 -10.02
CA ASN A 83 -6.67 -10.83 -11.27
C ASN A 83 -5.15 -10.96 -11.17
N THR A 84 -4.59 -10.99 -9.95
CA THR A 84 -3.14 -11.13 -9.71
C THR A 84 -2.76 -12.41 -8.98
N SER A 85 -3.66 -13.39 -8.93
CA SER A 85 -3.51 -14.66 -8.20
C SER A 85 -2.30 -15.50 -8.62
N ASN A 86 -1.86 -15.37 -9.87
CA ASN A 86 -0.69 -16.03 -10.46
C ASN A 86 0.58 -15.16 -10.48
N LEU A 87 0.52 -13.96 -9.91
CA LEU A 87 1.63 -13.01 -9.82
C LEU A 87 2.20 -12.98 -8.41
N SER A 88 3.44 -12.53 -8.30
CA SER A 88 4.04 -12.24 -7.00
C SER A 88 3.31 -11.08 -6.31
N ASP A 89 3.49 -10.97 -5.00
CA ASP A 89 2.83 -9.92 -4.21
C ASP A 89 3.41 -8.53 -4.55
N GLU A 90 4.70 -8.44 -4.89
CA GLU A 90 5.35 -7.23 -5.37
C GLU A 90 4.71 -6.73 -6.67
N ARG A 91 4.50 -7.63 -7.63
CA ARG A 91 3.85 -7.26 -8.90
C ARG A 91 2.42 -6.78 -8.70
N ALA A 92 1.70 -7.40 -7.78
CA ALA A 92 0.34 -6.99 -7.52
C ALA A 92 0.23 -5.66 -6.77
N ALA A 93 1.15 -5.37 -5.85
CA ALA A 93 1.29 -4.06 -5.22
C ALA A 93 1.61 -2.98 -6.27
N SER A 94 2.51 -3.29 -7.20
CA SER A 94 2.84 -2.41 -8.33
C SER A 94 1.65 -2.12 -9.23
N ILE A 95 0.87 -3.15 -9.59
CA ILE A 95 -0.37 -2.97 -10.37
C ILE A 95 -1.35 -2.05 -9.64
N LEU A 96 -1.55 -2.25 -8.32
CA LEU A 96 -2.44 -1.39 -7.54
C LEU A 96 -2.00 0.07 -7.58
N VAL A 97 -0.73 0.34 -7.26
CA VAL A 97 -0.18 1.70 -7.24
C VAL A 97 -0.32 2.35 -8.62
N LYS A 98 0.03 1.65 -9.70
CA LYS A 98 -0.10 2.18 -11.07
C LYS A 98 -1.55 2.39 -11.51
N ALA A 99 -2.50 1.66 -10.92
CA ALA A 99 -3.91 1.79 -11.24
C ALA A 99 -4.54 3.02 -10.56
N ILE A 100 -4.17 3.29 -9.31
CA ILE A 100 -4.78 4.36 -8.49
C ILE A 100 -3.98 5.66 -8.49
N ILE A 101 -2.71 5.64 -8.92
CA ILE A 101 -1.84 6.81 -9.02
C ILE A 101 -1.61 7.16 -10.48
N ASP A 102 -2.09 8.34 -10.88
CA ASP A 102 -1.92 8.92 -12.21
C ASP A 102 -0.67 9.79 -12.26
N VAL A 103 0.37 9.26 -12.91
CA VAL A 103 1.66 9.94 -13.14
C VAL A 103 1.71 10.70 -14.47
N SER A 104 0.60 10.82 -15.18
CA SER A 104 0.55 11.59 -16.43
C SER A 104 0.84 13.09 -16.19
N ASP A 105 1.15 13.81 -17.27
CA ASP A 105 1.37 15.26 -17.20
C ASP A 105 0.06 16.05 -17.20
N ASP A 106 -1.05 15.39 -17.51
CA ASP A 106 -2.41 15.92 -17.51
C ASP A 106 -3.22 15.57 -16.26
N ALA A 107 -2.62 14.90 -15.27
CA ALA A 107 -3.23 14.62 -13.98
C ALA A 107 -3.78 15.91 -13.33
N GLU A 108 -5.04 15.85 -12.86
CA GLU A 108 -5.74 17.01 -12.29
C GLU A 108 -5.28 17.39 -10.89
N SER A 109 -4.60 16.47 -10.19
CA SER A 109 -4.15 16.58 -8.80
C SER A 109 -2.69 16.19 -8.65
N SER A 110 -2.01 16.73 -7.63
CA SER A 110 -0.62 16.37 -7.35
C SER A 110 -0.53 14.91 -6.87
N LEU A 111 0.64 14.29 -6.99
CA LEU A 111 0.80 12.90 -6.54
C LEU A 111 0.54 12.74 -5.04
N ALA A 112 0.83 13.75 -4.21
CA ALA A 112 0.50 13.73 -2.79
C ALA A 112 -1.02 13.83 -2.54
N ASP A 113 -1.72 14.70 -3.26
CA ASP A 113 -3.19 14.80 -3.16
C ASP A 113 -3.87 13.48 -3.58
N GLN A 114 -3.30 12.77 -4.56
CA GLN A 114 -3.79 11.44 -4.94
C GLN A 114 -3.58 10.41 -3.82
N ILE A 115 -2.51 10.51 -3.01
CA ILE A 115 -2.36 9.65 -1.82
C ILE A 115 -3.47 9.96 -0.82
N ASP A 116 -3.82 11.24 -0.60
CA ASP A 116 -4.89 11.61 0.31
C ASP A 116 -6.22 10.96 -0.12
N GLU A 117 -6.55 11.04 -1.41
CA GLU A 117 -7.76 10.47 -2.00
C GLU A 117 -7.80 8.94 -1.94
N GLN A 118 -6.65 8.29 -2.16
CA GLN A 118 -6.53 6.83 -2.26
C GLN A 118 -6.06 6.15 -0.95
N SER A 119 -5.91 6.94 0.13
CA SER A 119 -5.39 6.48 1.43
C SER A 119 -6.18 5.29 1.99
N ALA A 120 -7.50 5.29 1.81
CA ALA A 120 -8.37 4.19 2.25
C ALA A 120 -8.09 2.86 1.53
N ASP A 121 -7.84 2.91 0.22
CA ASP A 121 -7.52 1.73 -0.59
C ASP A 121 -6.14 1.17 -0.25
N LEU A 122 -5.16 2.06 -0.11
CA LEU A 122 -3.80 1.73 0.30
C LEU A 122 -3.75 1.15 1.73
N LEU A 123 -4.48 1.74 2.67
CA LEU A 123 -4.57 1.23 4.04
C LEU A 123 -5.28 -0.13 4.09
N PHE A 124 -6.35 -0.31 3.30
CA PHE A 124 -7.02 -1.61 3.23
C PHE A 124 -6.10 -2.68 2.62
N PHE A 125 -5.28 -2.32 1.64
CA PHE A 125 -4.25 -3.20 1.09
C PHE A 125 -3.27 -3.64 2.19
N THR A 126 -2.69 -2.72 2.97
CA THR A 126 -1.70 -3.10 4.00
C THR A 126 -2.29 -3.96 5.12
N GLN A 127 -3.59 -3.80 5.40
CA GLN A 127 -4.29 -4.58 6.41
C GLN A 127 -4.73 -5.97 5.92
N THR A 128 -5.02 -6.14 4.63
CA THR A 128 -5.76 -7.31 4.15
C THR A 128 -5.10 -8.06 3.01
N TYR A 129 -4.10 -7.48 2.31
CA TYR A 129 -3.65 -8.03 1.04
C TYR A 129 -2.96 -9.39 1.12
N ALA A 130 -2.37 -9.75 2.26
CA ALA A 130 -1.61 -10.98 2.49
C ALA A 130 -2.13 -12.20 1.69
N LYS A 131 -1.46 -12.56 0.58
CA LYS A 131 -1.73 -13.79 -0.18
C LYS A 131 -1.16 -15.02 0.52
N SER A 132 -0.15 -14.84 1.36
CA SER A 132 0.38 -15.82 2.30
C SER A 132 0.45 -15.21 3.70
N SER A 133 0.16 -16.00 4.73
CA SER A 133 0.09 -15.57 6.13
C SER A 133 1.42 -14.95 6.61
N THR A 134 1.55 -13.63 6.59
CA THR A 134 2.72 -12.94 7.13
C THR A 134 2.41 -11.47 7.38
N ASP A 135 3.00 -10.92 8.44
CA ASP A 135 2.67 -9.68 9.15
C ASP A 135 2.43 -8.42 8.30
N LYS A 136 1.63 -7.48 8.84
CA LYS A 136 1.32 -6.14 8.27
C LYS A 136 2.58 -5.43 7.73
N SER A 137 3.72 -5.56 8.41
CA SER A 137 5.03 -5.02 8.01
C SER A 137 5.47 -5.45 6.60
N ASN A 138 5.12 -6.67 6.16
CA ASN A 138 5.42 -7.12 4.81
C ASN A 138 4.60 -6.38 3.75
N ALA A 139 3.35 -6.00 4.01
CA ALA A 139 2.51 -5.34 3.01
C ALA A 139 2.86 -3.85 2.85
N GLU A 140 3.30 -3.19 3.92
CA GLU A 140 3.85 -1.82 3.86
C GLU A 140 5.13 -1.78 3.03
N ALA A 141 6.04 -2.75 3.23
CA ALA A 141 7.25 -2.89 2.42
C ALA A 141 6.95 -3.11 0.93
N LEU A 142 5.91 -3.89 0.60
CA LEU A 142 5.47 -4.08 -0.77
C LEU A 142 5.01 -2.76 -1.42
N LEU A 143 4.29 -1.90 -0.69
CA LEU A 143 3.90 -0.59 -1.20
C LEU A 143 5.10 0.33 -1.42
N LEU A 144 6.05 0.38 -0.47
CA LEU A 144 7.27 1.16 -0.63
C LEU A 144 8.03 0.76 -1.91
N VAL A 145 8.14 -0.54 -2.15
CA VAL A 145 8.74 -1.11 -3.36
C VAL A 145 7.93 -0.80 -4.64
N ALA A 146 6.60 -0.79 -4.56
CA ALA A 146 5.75 -0.40 -5.68
C ALA A 146 5.89 1.09 -6.04
N PHE A 147 5.96 1.97 -5.04
CA PHE A 147 6.23 3.40 -5.25
C PHE A 147 7.64 3.64 -5.78
N GLU A 148 8.65 2.91 -5.30
CA GLU A 148 10.00 2.93 -5.89
C GLU A 148 9.95 2.64 -7.39
N GLN A 149 9.26 1.56 -7.78
CA GLN A 149 9.13 1.21 -9.20
C GLN A 149 8.44 2.33 -9.98
N LEU A 150 7.34 2.88 -9.45
CA LEU A 150 6.62 4.00 -10.07
C LEU A 150 7.56 5.18 -10.37
N PHE A 151 8.39 5.59 -9.40
CA PHE A 151 9.30 6.72 -9.55
C PHE A 151 10.55 6.41 -10.40
N VAL A 152 11.06 5.17 -10.37
CA VAL A 152 12.17 4.76 -11.24
C VAL A 152 11.71 4.71 -12.70
N GLU A 153 10.50 4.23 -12.97
CA GLU A 153 9.90 4.22 -14.30
C GLU A 153 9.53 5.63 -14.79
N ASN A 154 9.28 6.57 -13.86
CA ASN A 154 8.89 7.95 -14.15
C ASN A 154 9.87 8.98 -13.55
N PRO A 155 11.11 9.12 -14.07
CA PRO A 155 12.13 9.99 -13.50
C PRO A 155 11.73 11.47 -13.36
N ALA A 156 10.81 11.96 -14.22
CA ALA A 156 10.30 13.33 -14.16
C ALA A 156 9.51 13.62 -12.87
N LYS A 157 8.93 12.59 -12.24
CA LYS A 157 8.14 12.70 -11.01
C LYS A 157 8.95 12.42 -9.74
N GLN A 158 10.23 12.07 -9.84
CA GLN A 158 11.07 11.78 -8.65
C GLN A 158 11.18 12.95 -7.67
N GLY A 159 10.99 14.19 -8.13
CA GLY A 159 10.95 15.37 -7.26
C GLY A 159 9.79 15.36 -6.25
N ASP A 160 8.73 14.60 -6.53
CA ASP A 160 7.53 14.51 -5.68
C ASP A 160 7.62 13.36 -4.67
N ALA A 161 8.64 12.50 -4.77
CA ALA A 161 8.74 11.26 -4.00
C ALA A 161 8.72 11.50 -2.48
N THR A 162 9.44 12.51 -1.99
CA THR A 162 9.44 12.86 -0.57
C THR A 162 8.05 13.30 -0.09
N ALA A 163 7.30 14.05 -0.90
CA ALA A 163 5.95 14.48 -0.55
C ALA A 163 4.97 13.29 -0.51
N VAL A 164 5.09 12.37 -1.48
CA VAL A 164 4.30 11.13 -1.50
C VAL A 164 4.60 10.24 -0.30
N LEU A 165 5.88 10.06 0.05
CA LEU A 165 6.28 9.28 1.22
C LEU A 165 5.81 9.91 2.54
N ASN A 166 5.80 11.25 2.63
CA ASN A 166 5.21 11.95 3.75
C ASN A 166 3.71 11.69 3.85
N ALA A 167 2.96 11.81 2.75
CA ALA A 167 1.53 11.54 2.74
C ALA A 167 1.21 10.08 3.14
N LEU A 168 1.98 9.11 2.65
CA LEU A 168 1.83 7.70 3.04
C LEU A 168 2.02 7.49 4.55
N TYR A 169 2.96 8.21 5.16
CA TYR A 169 3.18 8.14 6.60
C TYR A 169 2.09 8.89 7.39
N GLU A 170 1.71 10.10 6.96
CA GLU A 170 0.67 10.92 7.60
C GLU A 170 -0.71 10.25 7.61
N HIS A 171 -1.03 9.46 6.57
CA HIS A 171 -2.26 8.68 6.49
C HIS A 171 -2.15 7.27 7.09
N GLU A 172 -1.06 6.98 7.81
CA GLU A 172 -0.83 5.67 8.45
C GLU A 172 -0.84 4.48 7.47
N VAL A 173 -0.59 4.72 6.18
CA VAL A 173 -0.45 3.66 5.17
C VAL A 173 0.84 2.90 5.40
N VAL A 174 1.93 3.62 5.67
CA VAL A 174 3.23 3.07 6.06
C VAL A 174 3.60 3.64 7.43
N THR A 175 3.76 2.77 8.41
CA THR A 175 3.93 3.12 9.84
C THR A 175 5.16 2.50 10.48
N ASP A 176 5.70 1.44 9.89
CA ASP A 176 6.87 0.74 10.42
C ASP A 176 8.16 1.51 10.07
N GLU A 177 8.63 2.34 11.00
CA GLU A 177 9.82 3.19 10.82
C GLU A 177 11.10 2.38 10.59
N ASP A 178 11.24 1.23 11.26
CA ASP A 178 12.36 0.31 11.05
C ASP A 178 12.35 -0.22 9.61
N ALA A 179 11.18 -0.62 9.10
CA ALA A 179 11.03 -1.08 7.72
C ALA A 179 11.30 0.03 6.69
N ILE A 180 10.90 1.27 6.98
CA ILE A 180 11.21 2.44 6.15
C ILE A 180 12.73 2.67 6.09
N ILE A 181 13.39 2.68 7.25
CA ILE A 181 14.84 2.87 7.36
C ILE A 181 15.58 1.72 6.64
N GLU A 182 15.18 0.47 6.88
CA GLU A 182 15.78 -0.70 6.22
C GLU A 182 15.63 -0.60 4.70
N TRP A 183 14.44 -0.28 4.19
CA TRP A 183 14.20 -0.11 2.76
C TRP A 183 15.09 0.97 2.15
N CYS A 184 15.15 2.16 2.76
CA CYS A 184 15.98 3.28 2.30
C CYS A 184 17.48 2.96 2.34
N THR A 185 17.94 2.21 3.35
CA THR A 185 19.38 1.94 3.57
C THR A 185 19.90 0.68 2.86
N ASN A 186 19.03 -0.27 2.52
CA ASN A 186 19.40 -1.52 1.86
C ASN A 186 19.56 -1.34 0.33
N LEU A 187 20.55 -0.53 -0.08
CA LEU A 187 20.80 -0.12 -1.47
C LEU A 187 21.20 -1.25 -2.44
N GLU A 188 21.38 -2.48 -1.96
CA GLU A 188 21.77 -3.63 -2.78
C GLU A 188 20.59 -4.56 -3.15
N SER A 189 19.47 -4.37 -2.46
CA SER A 189 18.21 -5.11 -2.61
C SER A 189 17.22 -4.31 -3.45
N ALA A 190 17.19 -4.56 -4.76
CA ALA A 190 16.01 -4.26 -5.57
C ALA A 190 15.05 -5.44 -5.35
N VAL A 191 13.96 -5.21 -4.62
CA VAL A 191 13.04 -6.28 -4.23
C VAL A 191 12.13 -6.60 -5.42
N GLY A 192 12.22 -7.84 -5.91
CA GLY A 192 11.17 -8.58 -6.63
C GLY A 192 10.66 -8.06 -7.97
N LEU A 193 11.05 -6.85 -8.40
CA LEU A 193 10.58 -6.19 -9.61
C LEU A 193 11.75 -5.98 -10.57
N ASP A 194 11.47 -5.91 -11.87
CA ASP A 194 12.45 -5.76 -12.96
C ASP A 194 13.08 -4.35 -13.00
N VAL A 195 13.41 -3.78 -11.83
CA VAL A 195 14.00 -2.46 -11.63
C VAL A 195 15.53 -2.56 -11.63
N ASP A 196 16.19 -1.68 -12.39
CA ASP A 196 17.65 -1.63 -12.41
C ASP A 196 18.19 -1.20 -11.03
N LYS A 197 19.08 -2.02 -10.45
CA LYS A 197 19.64 -1.78 -9.11
C LYS A 197 20.29 -0.41 -8.96
N LYS A 198 20.87 0.13 -10.03
CA LYS A 198 21.52 1.45 -10.00
C LYS A 198 20.49 2.56 -9.91
N ASP A 199 19.37 2.42 -10.59
CA ASP A 199 18.30 3.41 -10.59
C ASP A 199 17.50 3.36 -9.28
N ALA A 200 17.23 2.16 -8.75
CA ALA A 200 16.71 1.97 -7.40
C ALA A 200 17.61 2.62 -6.34
N LYS A 201 18.93 2.37 -6.40
CA LYS A 201 19.90 3.00 -5.50
C LYS A 201 19.88 4.53 -5.58
N ARG A 202 19.88 5.09 -6.79
CA ARG A 202 19.82 6.55 -7.00
C ARG A 202 18.55 7.16 -6.44
N PHE A 203 17.42 6.49 -6.64
CA PHE A 203 16.15 6.92 -6.09
C PHE A 203 16.21 6.95 -4.55
N ARG A 204 16.67 5.87 -3.90
CA ARG A 204 16.80 5.80 -2.44
C ARG A 204 17.78 6.84 -1.88
N GLU A 205 18.87 7.12 -2.59
CA GLU A 205 19.79 8.22 -2.23
C GLU A 205 19.09 9.59 -2.29
N ALA A 206 18.18 9.80 -3.24
CA ALA A 206 17.45 11.06 -3.40
C ALA A 206 16.40 11.29 -2.31
N ILE A 207 15.80 10.24 -1.77
CA ILE A 207 14.81 10.31 -0.68
C ILE A 207 15.43 10.14 0.72
N LYS A 208 16.76 10.12 0.84
CA LYS A 208 17.44 9.86 2.12
C LYS A 208 17.02 10.81 3.25
N GLU A 209 16.74 12.07 2.92
CA GLU A 209 16.25 13.07 3.89
C GLU A 209 14.94 12.63 4.57
N PHE A 210 14.08 11.88 3.85
CA PHE A 210 12.88 11.28 4.43
C PHE A 210 13.22 10.23 5.50
N SER A 211 14.20 9.36 5.26
CA SER A 211 14.60 8.36 6.26
C SER A 211 15.37 8.94 7.44
N ASP A 212 16.19 9.98 7.23
CA ASP A 212 17.05 10.56 8.26
C ASP A 212 16.21 11.12 9.44
N ARG A 213 14.95 11.53 9.21
CA ARG A 213 14.04 12.04 10.26
C ARG A 213 13.67 11.00 11.33
N PHE A 214 13.76 9.71 10.99
CA PHE A 214 13.43 8.60 11.88
C PHE A 214 14.68 8.06 12.61
N VAL A 215 15.88 8.44 12.16
CA VAL A 215 17.14 8.01 12.78
C VAL A 215 17.51 8.91 13.96
N ASP A 216 17.15 10.20 13.90
CA ASP A 216 17.51 11.18 14.94
C ASP A 216 16.55 11.18 16.16
N SER A 217 15.35 10.59 16.05
CA SER A 217 14.33 10.57 17.12
C SER A 217 14.64 9.63 18.29
N ASP A 218 15.56 8.67 18.12
CA ASP A 218 15.97 7.73 19.18
C ASP A 218 17.07 8.29 20.11
N THR A 219 17.58 9.50 19.86
CA THR A 219 18.75 10.05 20.58
C THR A 219 18.43 11.01 21.72
N ASP A 220 17.17 11.35 21.98
CA ASP A 220 16.80 12.40 22.95
C ASP A 220 16.18 11.89 24.27
N ASP A 221 15.96 10.59 24.47
CA ASP A 221 15.29 10.06 25.68
C ASP A 221 16.22 9.47 26.77
N ASP A 222 17.54 9.45 26.57
CA ASP A 222 18.52 8.93 27.55
C ASP A 222 19.28 10.03 28.33
N ALA A 223 18.79 11.27 28.31
CA ALA A 223 19.39 12.41 29.00
C ALA A 223 18.45 13.06 30.04
N GLU A 224 17.91 12.29 30.98
CA GLU A 224 17.51 12.85 32.28
C GLU A 224 18.26 12.17 33.44
N ASP A 225 18.92 13.05 34.21
CA ASP A 225 19.75 12.88 35.41
C ASP A 225 19.12 12.06 36.57
#